data_AF-A0A388Q5J6-F1
#
_entry.id   AF-A0A388Q5J6-F1
#
_cell.length_a   1.000
_cell.length_b   1.000
_cell.length_c   1.000
_cell.angle_alpha   90.00
_cell.angle_beta   90.00
_cell.angle_gamma   90.00
#
_symmetry.space_group_name_H-M   'P 1'
#
loop_
_entity.id
_entity.type
_entity.pdbx_description
1 polymer ?
#
loop_
_entity_poly.entity_id
_entity_poly.type
_entity_poly.pdbx_seq_one_letter_code
_entity_poly.pdbx_strand_id
1 'polypeptide(L)'
;MHWLEQLHQVLLVGNYGQGTIKGYMGEMRLLFHYYHEKDVEQISEQDILNYVLFIKTVHGVGRDKCRAVAQSCSFFYKHVIKLPLCSHQNCILVSSFYFLL
;
A
#
# COMPACT_ATOMS: atom_id res chain seq x y z
N MET A 1 4.44 -12.78 7.33
CA MET A 1 5.67 -12.29 6.66
C MET A 1 5.72 -12.63 5.16
N HIS A 2 5.12 -13.74 4.71
CA HIS A 2 5.08 -14.15 3.29
C HIS A 2 4.78 -13.03 2.27
N TRP A 3 3.79 -12.17 2.53
CA TRP A 3 3.45 -11.06 1.62
C TRP A 3 4.58 -10.05 1.39
N LEU A 4 5.41 -9.79 2.40
CA LEU A 4 6.58 -8.92 2.24
C LEU A 4 7.67 -9.60 1.41
N GLU A 5 7.83 -10.92 1.52
CA GLU A 5 8.77 -11.67 0.69
C GLU A 5 8.34 -11.65 -0.78
N GLN A 6 7.05 -11.83 -1.05
CA GLN A 6 6.52 -11.73 -2.41
C GLN A 6 6.67 -10.31 -2.99
N LEU A 7 6.37 -9.27 -2.21
CA LEU A 7 6.61 -7.89 -2.63
C LEU A 7 8.08 -7.66 -2.98
N HIS A 8 8.99 -8.13 -2.13
CA HIS A 8 10.43 -8.02 -2.37
C HIS A 8 10.84 -8.74 -3.66
N GLN A 9 10.36 -9.96 -3.90
CA GLN A 9 10.64 -10.71 -5.12
C GLN A 9 10.12 -9.98 -6.37
N VAL A 10 8.89 -9.46 -6.34
CA VAL A 10 8.30 -8.71 -7.45
C VAL A 10 9.13 -7.45 -7.76
N LEU A 11 9.57 -6.73 -6.73
CA LEU A 11 10.41 -5.54 -6.90
C LEU A 11 11.82 -5.87 -7.40
N LEU A 12 12.41 -6.98 -6.96
CA LEU A 12 13.71 -7.45 -7.47
C LEU A 12 13.62 -7.84 -8.94
N VAL A 13 12.61 -8.63 -9.32
CA VAL A 13 12.38 -9.03 -10.72
C VAL A 13 12.12 -7.82 -11.61
N GLY A 14 11.44 -6.79 -11.08
CA GLY A 14 11.22 -5.53 -11.77
C GLY A 14 12.44 -4.61 -11.85
N ASN A 15 13.63 -5.01 -11.35
CA ASN A 15 14.85 -4.20 -11.30
C ASN A 15 14.65 -2.84 -10.60
N TYR A 16 13.80 -2.77 -9.57
CA TYR A 16 13.60 -1.53 -8.82
C TYR A 16 14.84 -1.17 -8.00
N GLY A 17 15.11 0.13 -7.87
CA GLY A 17 16.23 0.62 -7.05
C GLY A 17 16.09 0.27 -5.58
N GLN A 18 17.23 0.09 -4.89
CA GLN A 18 17.28 -0.31 -3.47
C GLN A 18 16.52 0.65 -2.54
N GLY A 19 16.53 1.95 -2.84
CA GLY A 19 15.75 2.94 -2.09
C GLY A 19 14.24 2.72 -2.22
N THR A 20 13.77 2.42 -3.44
CA THR A 20 12.37 2.09 -3.72
C THR A 20 11.95 0.81 -3.02
N ILE A 21 12.78 -0.24 -3.08
CA ILE A 21 12.53 -1.51 -2.39
C ILE A 21 12.34 -1.26 -0.89
N LYS A 22 13.27 -0.54 -0.26
CA LYS A 22 13.18 -0.21 1.17
C LYS A 22 11.93 0.61 1.51
N GLY A 23 11.59 1.59 0.68
CA GLY A 23 10.39 2.40 0.85
C GLY A 23 9.12 1.55 0.86
N TYR A 24 8.92 0.76 -0.20
CA TYR A 24 7.72 -0.05 -0.36
C TYR A 24 7.58 -1.09 0.74
N MET A 25 8.68 -1.79 1.07
CA MET A 25 8.70 -2.77 2.15
C MET A 25 8.42 -2.12 3.52
N GLY A 26 8.92 -0.90 3.73
CA GLY A 26 8.67 -0.13 4.95
C GLY A 26 7.21 0.25 5.11
N GLU A 27 6.59 0.82 4.08
CA GLU A 27 5.17 1.23 4.15
C GLU A 27 4.24 0.03 4.34
N MET A 28 4.46 -1.08 3.61
CA MET A 28 3.62 -2.27 3.76
C MET A 28 3.78 -2.93 5.13
N ARG A 29 5.00 -2.93 5.68
CA ARG A 29 5.23 -3.43 7.05
C ARG A 29 4.44 -2.63 8.08
N LEU A 30 4.41 -1.30 7.97
CA LEU A 30 3.66 -0.45 8.89
C LEU A 30 2.14 -0.65 8.75
N LEU A 31 1.64 -0.75 7.52
CA LEU A 31 0.23 -1.05 7.26
C LEU A 31 -0.19 -2.40 7.88
N PHE A 32 0.60 -3.45 7.66
CA PHE A 32 0.30 -4.78 8.20
C PHE A 32 0.41 -4.84 9.72
N HIS A 33 1.30 -4.03 10.31
CA HIS A 33 1.37 -3.90 11.76
C HIS A 33 0.13 -3.20 12.33
N TYR A 34 -0.37 -2.16 11.66
CA TYR A 34 -1.60 -1.48 12.06
C TYR A 34 -2.81 -2.42 11.97
N TYR A 35 -2.91 -3.21 10.91
CA TYR A 35 -3.98 -4.21 10.70
C TYR A 35 -3.57 -5.64 11.08
N HIS A 36 -2.91 -5.83 12.23
CA HIS A 36 -2.37 -7.14 12.62
C HIS A 36 -3.42 -8.26 12.82
N GLU A 37 -4.68 -7.90 13.07
CA GLU A 37 -5.79 -8.86 13.24
C GLU A 37 -6.52 -9.20 11.93
N LYS A 38 -6.22 -8.48 10.83
CA LYS A 38 -6.84 -8.72 9.53
C LYS A 38 -5.86 -9.42 8.61
N ASP A 39 -6.38 -10.39 7.85
CA ASP A 39 -5.64 -10.93 6.72
C ASP A 39 -5.38 -9.84 5.69
N VAL A 40 -4.17 -9.82 5.12
CA VAL A 40 -3.74 -8.78 4.18
C VAL A 40 -4.66 -8.70 2.95
N GLU A 41 -5.19 -9.83 2.51
CA GLU A 41 -6.14 -9.91 1.39
C GLU A 41 -7.51 -9.29 1.71
N GLN A 42 -7.84 -9.11 2.99
CA GLN A 42 -9.10 -8.53 3.46
C GLN A 42 -8.99 -7.04 3.79
N ILE A 43 -7.80 -6.44 3.65
CA ILE A 43 -7.61 -5.00 3.84
C ILE A 43 -8.27 -4.27 2.65
N SER A 44 -9.32 -3.52 2.96
CA SER A 44 -10.13 -2.79 1.97
C SER A 44 -9.55 -1.41 1.62
N GLU A 45 -10.10 -0.75 0.61
CA GLU A 45 -9.78 0.65 0.30
C GLU A 45 -10.12 1.59 1.48
N GLN A 46 -11.24 1.35 2.16
CA GLN A 46 -11.62 2.13 3.34
C GLN A 46 -10.62 1.93 4.49
N ASP A 47 -10.06 0.72 4.64
CA ASP A 47 -9.01 0.46 5.61
C ASP A 47 -7.74 1.25 5.29
N ILE A 48 -7.32 1.29 4.01
CA ILE A 48 -6.16 2.09 3.58
C ILE A 48 -6.41 3.58 3.83
N LEU A 49 -7.61 4.10 3.53
CA LEU A 49 -8.02 5.47 3.82
C LEU A 49 -7.93 5.78 5.32
N ASN A 50 -8.47 4.90 6.16
CA ASN A 50 -8.45 5.05 7.61
C ASN A 50 -7.01 5.05 8.15
N TYR A 51 -6.15 4.18 7.63
CA TYR A 51 -4.73 4.15 8.00
C TYR A 51 -4.01 5.44 7.58
N VAL A 52 -4.23 5.92 6.35
CA VAL A 52 -3.62 7.18 5.87
C VAL A 52 -4.10 8.37 6.71
N LEU A 53 -5.39 8.39 7.07
CA LEU A 53 -5.94 9.40 7.98
C LEU A 53 -5.27 9.32 9.35
N PHE A 54 -5.14 8.12 9.92
CA PHE A 54 -4.48 7.89 11.21
C PHE A 54 -3.03 8.40 11.21
N ILE A 55 -2.20 8.03 10.24
CA ILE A 55 -0.81 8.49 10.22
C ILE A 55 -0.71 10.01 10.01
N LYS A 56 -1.66 10.61 9.28
CA LYS A 56 -1.71 12.06 9.07
C LYS A 56 -2.09 12.80 10.34
N THR A 57 -3.07 12.31 11.10
CA THR A 57 -3.59 13.00 12.29
C THR A 57 -2.78 12.68 13.55
N VAL A 58 -2.35 11.44 13.73
CA VAL A 58 -1.67 10.97 14.95
C VAL A 58 -0.17 11.15 14.88
N HIS A 59 0.45 10.85 13.73
CA HIS A 59 1.90 10.98 13.56
C HIS A 59 2.31 12.30 12.89
N GLY A 60 1.33 13.12 12.46
CA GLY A 60 1.58 14.44 11.86
C GLY A 60 2.37 14.37 10.55
N VAL A 61 2.26 13.26 9.80
CA VAL A 61 3.06 13.09 8.58
C VAL A 61 2.60 14.02 7.46
N GLY A 62 3.56 14.50 6.68
CA GLY A 62 3.29 15.36 5.53
C GLY A 62 2.75 14.62 4.31
N ARG A 63 2.38 15.40 3.29
CA ARG A 63 1.84 14.93 2.00
C ARG A 63 2.69 13.84 1.36
N ASP A 64 4.02 14.00 1.37
CA ASP A 64 4.94 13.07 0.70
C ASP A 64 4.88 11.66 1.31
N LYS A 65 4.70 11.57 2.64
CA LYS A 65 4.57 10.28 3.32
C LYS A 65 3.23 9.62 2.98
N CYS A 66 2.13 10.38 2.99
CA CYS A 66 0.83 9.86 2.56
C CYS A 66 0.88 9.37 1.10
N ARG A 67 1.57 10.10 0.22
CA ARG A 67 1.81 9.70 -1.16
C ARG A 67 2.61 8.41 -1.25
N ALA A 68 3.70 8.28 -0.48
CA ALA A 68 4.52 7.06 -0.45
C ALA A 68 3.71 5.83 -0.02
N VAL A 69 2.85 5.98 1.00
CA VAL A 69 1.93 4.91 1.44
C VAL A 69 0.96 4.55 0.32
N ALA A 70 0.27 5.54 -0.27
CA ALA A 70 -0.71 5.30 -1.32
C ALA A 70 -0.09 4.61 -2.55
N GLN A 71 1.11 5.06 -2.97
CA GLN A 71 1.85 4.44 -4.07
C GLN A 71 2.26 3.00 -3.76
N SER A 72 2.73 2.74 -2.54
CA SER A 72 3.13 1.40 -2.11
C SER A 72 1.93 0.45 -2.05
N CYS A 73 0.79 0.90 -1.50
CA CYS A 73 -0.46 0.14 -1.46
C CYS A 73 -0.95 -0.18 -2.87
N SER A 74 -1.04 0.84 -3.74
CA SER A 74 -1.52 0.67 -5.10
C SER A 74 -0.70 -0.38 -5.86
N PHE A 75 0.63 -0.30 -5.75
CA PHE A 75 1.51 -1.29 -6.36
C PHE A 75 1.33 -2.69 -5.77
N PHE A 76 1.30 -2.80 -4.45
CA PHE A 76 1.20 -4.09 -3.76
C PHE A 76 -0.07 -4.85 -4.16
N TYR A 77 -1.25 -4.23 -4.05
CA TYR A 77 -2.50 -4.91 -4.38
C TYR A 77 -2.65 -5.20 -5.87
N LYS A 78 -2.07 -4.35 -6.73
CA LYS A 78 -2.09 -4.54 -8.19
C LYS A 78 -1.16 -5.65 -8.67
N HIS A 79 0.05 -5.73 -8.12
CA HIS A 79 1.13 -6.56 -8.67
C HIS A 79 1.47 -7.79 -7.82
N VAL A 80 1.19 -7.77 -6.52
CA VAL A 80 1.52 -8.88 -5.60
C VAL A 80 0.31 -9.77 -5.37
N ILE A 81 -0.78 -9.23 -4.80
CA ILE A 81 -1.98 -10.03 -4.49
C ILE A 81 -2.71 -10.44 -5.79
N LYS A 82 -2.59 -9.64 -6.86
CA LYS A 82 -3.32 -9.82 -8.12
C LYS A 82 -4.84 -9.94 -7.88
N LEU A 83 -5.41 -9.08 -7.02
CA LEU A 83 -6.86 -8.99 -6.91
C LEU A 83 -7.43 -8.76 -8.32
N PRO A 84 -8.48 -9.50 -8.75
CA PRO A 84 -9.14 -9.19 -10.01
C PRO A 84 -9.69 -7.77 -9.90
N LEU A 85 -9.10 -6.85 -10.65
CA LEU A 85 -9.48 -5.43 -10.70
C LEU A 85 -10.91 -5.19 -11.24
N CYS A 86 -11.70 -6.25 -11.47
CA CYS A 86 -13.00 -6.20 -12.14
C CYS A 86 -14.07 -7.03 -11.44
N SER A 87 -14.38 -6.69 -10.19
CA SER A 87 -15.75 -6.82 -9.65
C SER A 87 -16.20 -5.44 -9.14
N HIS A 88 -16.30 -4.51 -10.09
CA HIS A 88 -17.05 -3.23 -10.10
C HIS A 88 -17.03 -2.26 -8.87
N GLN A 89 -16.27 -2.50 -7.80
CA GLN A 89 -16.27 -1.62 -6.61
C GLN A 89 -14.89 -1.07 -6.21
N ASN A 90 -13.78 -1.53 -6.83
CA ASN A 90 -12.41 -1.28 -6.34
C ASN A 90 -11.48 -0.52 -7.32
N CYS A 91 -12.03 0.22 -8.29
CA CYS A 91 -11.25 0.96 -9.29
C CYS A 91 -10.76 2.35 -8.83
N ILE A 92 -11.02 2.78 -7.58
CA ILE A 92 -10.90 4.19 -7.19
C ILE A 92 -9.49 4.55 -6.64
N LEU A 93 -8.69 3.57 -6.23
CA LEU A 93 -7.32 3.83 -5.76
C LEU A 93 -6.35 4.38 -6.83
N VAL A 94 -6.59 4.11 -8.11
CA VAL A 94 -5.63 4.50 -9.17
C VAL A 94 -5.91 5.91 -9.70
N SER A 95 -7.16 6.38 -9.65
CA SER A 95 -7.55 7.65 -10.28
C SER A 95 -7.82 8.78 -9.26
N SER A 96 -8.30 8.47 -8.05
CA SER A 96 -8.74 9.52 -7.12
C SER A 96 -7.66 9.96 -6.11
N PHE A 97 -6.71 9.10 -5.75
CA PHE A 97 -5.62 9.47 -4.83
C PHE A 97 -4.54 10.36 -5.46
N TYR A 98 -4.37 10.33 -6.79
CA TYR A 98 -3.46 11.24 -7.49
C TYR A 98 -3.94 12.70 -7.49
N PHE A 99 -5.25 12.93 -7.29
CA PHE A 99 -5.86 14.26 -7.34
C PHE A 99 -6.16 14.88 -5.97
N LEU A 100 -6.27 14.08 -4.90
CA LEU A 100 -6.68 14.55 -3.57
C LEU A 100 -5.56 14.65 -2.52
N LEU A 101 -4.34 14.24 -2.85
CA LEU A 101 -3.16 14.47 -2.02
C LEU A 101 -2.16 15.35 -2.73
#